data_AF-A0A941EXL7-F1
#
_entry.id   AF-A0A941EXL7-F1
#
_cell.length_a   1.000
_cell.length_b   1.000
_cell.length_c   1.000
_cell.angle_alpha   90.00
_cell.angle_beta   90.00
_cell.angle_gamma   90.00
#
_symmetry.space_group_name_H-M   'P 1'
#
loop_
_entity.id
_entity.type
_entity.pdbx_description
1 polymer ?
#
loop_
_entity_poly.entity_id
_entity_poly.type
_entity_poly.pdbx_seq_one_letter_code
_entity_poly.pdbx_strand_id
1 'polypeptide(L)'
;VQHQLDVPQLRAYAMAASAAGVPVVEVGHGNGLGASSRQIGHARLDDTTMLETVRQALTAGTSRMGVFMVPGRGTGAVIRQAADCGADVVRIAAHCTEANVMRRHLGIVRELGPEAQAVLLMSHMT
;
A
#
# COMPACT_ATOMS: atom_id res chain seq x y z
N VAL A 1 13.73 7.26 7.02
CA VAL A 1 13.25 7.99 5.83
C VAL A 1 12.08 8.93 6.06
N GLN A 2 11.36 8.92 7.22
CA GLN A 2 10.36 9.96 7.59
C GLN A 2 9.36 10.33 6.46
N HIS A 3 8.98 9.36 5.64
CA HIS A 3 8.08 9.55 4.49
C HIS A 3 8.59 10.53 3.41
N GLN A 4 9.91 10.77 3.34
CA GLN A 4 10.54 11.76 2.45
C GLN A 4 11.16 11.20 1.17
N LEU A 5 10.84 9.96 0.79
CA LEU A 5 11.33 9.39 -0.46
C LEU A 5 10.83 10.21 -1.65
N ASP A 6 11.73 10.54 -2.58
CA ASP A 6 11.35 11.13 -3.87
C ASP A 6 11.18 10.10 -4.98
N VAL A 7 10.74 10.60 -6.13
CA VAL A 7 10.47 9.80 -7.33
C VAL A 7 11.71 9.02 -7.78
N PRO A 8 12.92 9.62 -7.90
CA PRO A 8 14.14 8.87 -8.22
C PRO A 8 14.41 7.73 -7.24
N GLN A 9 14.27 7.98 -5.93
CA GLN A 9 14.50 6.96 -4.91
C GLN A 9 13.48 5.82 -5.00
N LEU A 10 12.19 6.14 -5.12
CA LEU A 10 11.14 5.12 -5.26
C LEU A 10 11.36 4.24 -6.49
N ARG A 11 11.67 4.86 -7.63
CA ARG A 11 11.96 4.15 -8.88
C ARG A 11 13.18 3.23 -8.71
N ALA A 12 14.26 3.74 -8.13
CA ALA A 12 15.49 2.98 -7.91
C ALA A 12 15.24 1.76 -7.00
N TYR A 13 14.52 1.92 -5.89
CA TYR A 13 14.18 0.82 -4.99
C TYR A 13 13.29 -0.23 -5.66
N ALA A 14 12.24 0.20 -6.38
CA ALA A 14 11.34 -0.70 -7.07
C ALA A 14 12.07 -1.53 -8.16
N MET A 15 12.92 -0.88 -8.97
CA MET A 15 13.72 -1.57 -9.98
C MET A 15 14.71 -2.55 -9.36
N ALA A 16 15.40 -2.15 -8.28
CA ALA A 16 16.35 -3.02 -7.58
C ALA A 16 15.65 -4.24 -6.96
N ALA A 17 14.51 -4.04 -6.30
CA ALA A 17 13.71 -5.12 -5.75
C ALA A 17 13.21 -6.08 -6.84
N SER A 18 12.77 -5.54 -7.98
CA SER A 18 12.31 -6.36 -9.10
C SER A 18 13.43 -7.14 -9.76
N ALA A 19 14.60 -6.52 -9.98
CA ALA A 19 15.79 -7.20 -10.48
C ALA A 19 16.28 -8.31 -9.54
N ALA A 20 16.07 -8.17 -8.23
CA ALA A 20 16.37 -9.19 -7.23
C ALA A 20 15.31 -10.30 -7.15
N GLY A 21 14.24 -10.25 -7.95
CA GLY A 21 13.19 -11.26 -7.96
C GLY A 21 12.23 -11.19 -6.77
N VAL A 22 12.13 -10.02 -6.10
CA VAL A 22 11.17 -9.83 -5.00
C VAL A 22 9.74 -9.98 -5.56
N PRO A 23 8.89 -10.87 -5.01
CA PRO A 23 7.61 -11.20 -5.62
C PRO A 23 6.57 -10.08 -5.49
N VAL A 24 6.61 -9.33 -4.38
CA VAL A 24 5.69 -8.22 -4.11
C VAL A 24 6.48 -7.04 -3.56
N VAL A 25 6.34 -5.88 -4.21
CA VAL A 25 6.93 -4.61 -3.77
C VAL A 25 5.81 -3.73 -3.22
N GLU A 26 5.80 -3.52 -1.91
CA GLU A 26 4.79 -2.69 -1.24
C GLU A 26 5.15 -1.20 -1.28
N VAL A 27 4.19 -0.35 -1.67
CA VAL A 27 4.38 1.10 -1.83
C VAL A 27 3.29 1.89 -1.11
N GLY A 28 3.69 3.02 -0.50
CA GLY A 28 2.82 3.97 0.16
C GLY A 28 3.51 4.66 1.33
N HIS A 29 2.78 5.47 2.08
CA HIS A 29 3.23 5.95 3.39
C HIS A 29 3.45 4.74 4.33
N GLY A 30 4.40 4.83 5.26
CA GLY A 30 4.74 3.72 6.19
C GLY A 30 3.63 3.34 7.19
N ASN A 31 2.51 4.06 7.17
CA ASN A 31 1.29 3.77 7.93
C ASN A 31 0.09 3.45 7.02
N GLY A 32 0.36 3.24 5.72
CA GLY A 32 -0.62 2.96 4.69
C GLY A 32 -1.08 4.17 3.89
N LEU A 33 -1.76 3.91 2.79
CA LEU A 33 -2.34 4.92 1.93
C LEU A 33 -3.38 5.77 2.67
N GLY A 34 -3.47 7.06 2.33
CA GLY A 34 -4.31 8.07 2.98
C GLY A 34 -3.75 8.57 4.32
N ALA A 35 -2.59 8.09 4.77
CA ALA A 35 -2.12 8.36 6.13
C ALA A 35 -1.28 9.66 6.26
N SER A 36 -0.80 10.24 5.15
CA SER A 36 0.00 11.48 5.15
C SER A 36 -0.74 12.62 5.88
N SER A 37 -0.25 13.00 7.06
CA SER A 37 -0.96 13.92 7.95
C SER A 37 -0.05 14.51 9.03
N ARG A 38 -0.54 15.53 9.75
CA ARG A 38 0.20 16.16 10.85
C ARG A 38 0.49 15.19 12.01
N GLN A 39 -0.37 14.21 12.24
CA GLN A 39 -0.26 13.28 13.37
C GLN A 39 0.89 12.28 13.19
N ILE A 40 1.13 11.83 11.96
CA ILE A 40 2.05 10.71 11.68
C ILE A 40 3.10 11.03 10.62
N GLY A 41 3.22 12.30 10.24
CA GLY A 41 4.16 12.79 9.25
C GLY A 41 3.52 12.98 7.87
N HIS A 42 3.92 14.06 7.20
CA HIS A 42 3.56 14.28 5.81
C HIS A 42 4.52 13.54 4.91
N ALA A 43 3.98 12.73 3.99
CA ALA A 43 4.75 12.21 2.88
C ALA A 43 5.20 13.37 1.97
N ARG A 44 6.40 13.25 1.41
CA ARG A 44 6.92 14.20 0.42
C ARG A 44 6.13 14.16 -0.89
N LEU A 45 5.59 12.99 -1.24
CA LEU A 45 4.79 12.74 -2.43
C LEU A 45 3.39 12.30 -2.02
N ASP A 46 2.40 12.64 -2.84
CA ASP A 46 1.05 12.09 -2.70
C ASP A 46 1.02 10.60 -3.11
N ASP A 47 -0.02 9.90 -2.68
CA ASP A 47 -0.16 8.45 -2.92
C ASP A 47 -0.18 8.11 -4.41
N THR A 48 -0.89 8.88 -5.25
CA THR A 48 -0.96 8.61 -6.70
C THR A 48 0.43 8.66 -7.32
N THR A 49 1.20 9.72 -7.05
CA THR A 49 2.55 9.89 -7.58
C THR A 49 3.46 8.72 -7.17
N MET A 50 3.34 8.24 -5.93
CA MET A 50 4.12 7.08 -5.47
C MET A 50 3.72 5.80 -6.22
N LEU A 51 2.42 5.53 -6.34
CA LEU A 51 1.89 4.33 -6.99
C LEU A 51 2.22 4.28 -8.48
N GLU A 52 1.99 5.38 -9.21
CA GLU A 52 2.31 5.45 -10.64
C GLU A 52 3.81 5.29 -10.90
N THR A 53 4.65 5.91 -10.06
CA THR A 53 6.12 5.78 -10.16
C THR A 53 6.56 4.32 -10.02
N VAL A 54 6.05 3.63 -9.00
CA VAL A 54 6.38 2.22 -8.75
C VAL A 54 5.78 1.32 -9.83
N ARG A 55 4.53 1.54 -10.23
CA ARG A 55 3.88 0.74 -11.29
C ARG A 55 4.68 0.77 -12.58
N GLN A 56 5.13 1.95 -13.00
CA GLN A 56 6.00 2.14 -14.17
C GLN A 56 7.33 1.39 -14.00
N ALA A 57 7.96 1.49 -12.83
CA ALA A 57 9.24 0.86 -12.53
C ALA A 57 9.19 -0.68 -12.57
N LEU A 58 8.05 -1.26 -12.21
CA LEU A 58 7.84 -2.71 -12.17
C LEU A 58 7.43 -3.33 -13.51
N THR A 59 7.21 -2.54 -14.57
CA THR A 59 6.74 -3.04 -15.89
C THR A 59 7.70 -4.03 -16.57
N ALA A 60 8.99 -3.92 -16.29
CA ALA A 60 10.02 -4.78 -16.90
C ALA A 60 10.24 -6.11 -16.17
N GLY A 61 9.57 -6.34 -15.03
CA GLY A 61 9.78 -7.52 -14.19
C GLY A 61 8.50 -8.28 -13.86
N THR A 62 8.64 -9.33 -13.07
CA THR A 62 7.51 -10.19 -12.63
C THR A 62 6.95 -9.80 -11.27
N SER A 63 7.50 -8.74 -10.66
CA SER A 63 7.10 -8.28 -9.33
C SER A 63 5.73 -7.62 -9.34
N ARG A 64 4.90 -7.99 -8.37
CA ARG A 64 3.57 -7.43 -8.14
C ARG A 64 3.66 -6.16 -7.31
N MET A 65 2.80 -5.18 -7.58
CA MET A 65 2.70 -3.97 -6.76
C MET A 65 1.74 -4.21 -5.59
N GLY A 66 2.26 -4.12 -4.37
CA GLY A 66 1.47 -4.21 -3.15
C GLY A 66 1.17 -2.83 -2.57
N VAL A 67 0.06 -2.70 -1.85
CA VAL A 67 -0.26 -1.52 -1.05
C VAL A 67 -0.80 -1.90 0.32
N PHE A 68 -0.61 -1.03 1.30
CA PHE A 68 -1.10 -1.20 2.67
C PHE A 68 -2.07 -0.09 3.04
N MET A 69 -3.14 -0.41 3.77
CA MET A 69 -4.12 0.58 4.25
C MET A 69 -4.71 0.16 5.60
N VAL A 70 -4.92 1.13 6.48
CA VAL A 70 -5.58 0.95 7.78
C VAL A 70 -6.93 1.70 7.77
N PRO A 71 -8.07 1.03 7.97
CA PRO A 71 -9.36 1.70 8.13
C PRO A 71 -9.31 2.78 9.21
N GLY A 72 -9.93 3.93 8.94
CA GLY A 72 -9.84 5.12 9.79
C GLY A 72 -8.68 6.07 9.44
N ARG A 73 -7.70 5.61 8.64
CA ARG A 73 -6.71 6.47 7.97
C ARG A 73 -7.00 6.58 6.48
N GLY A 74 -7.20 5.44 5.83
CA GLY A 74 -7.69 5.36 4.46
C GLY A 74 -9.20 5.09 4.39
N THR A 75 -9.77 5.29 3.20
CA THR A 75 -11.18 4.98 2.90
C THR A 75 -11.28 4.04 1.70
N GLY A 76 -12.50 3.59 1.38
CA GLY A 76 -12.75 2.83 0.16
C GLY A 76 -12.34 3.55 -1.13
N ALA A 77 -12.31 4.90 -1.14
CA ALA A 77 -11.84 5.67 -2.29
C ALA A 77 -10.34 5.46 -2.54
N VAL A 78 -9.55 5.36 -1.46
CA VAL A 78 -8.11 5.09 -1.54
C VAL A 78 -7.84 3.69 -2.10
N ILE A 79 -8.68 2.70 -1.75
CA ILE A 79 -8.57 1.35 -2.34
C ILE A 79 -8.85 1.38 -3.84
N ARG A 80 -9.89 2.10 -4.27
CA ARG A 80 -10.23 2.26 -5.71
C ARG A 80 -9.09 2.93 -6.46
N GLN A 81 -8.56 4.04 -5.95
CA GLN A 81 -7.41 4.72 -6.51
C GLN A 81 -6.19 3.79 -6.64
N ALA A 82 -5.92 2.97 -5.63
CA ALA A 82 -4.82 2.01 -5.68
C ALA A 82 -5.02 0.94 -6.76
N ALA A 83 -6.25 0.42 -6.90
CA ALA A 83 -6.60 -0.51 -7.97
C ALA A 83 -6.48 0.14 -9.36
N ASP A 84 -6.95 1.38 -9.51
CA ASP A 84 -6.83 2.16 -10.74
C ASP A 84 -5.36 2.41 -11.13
N CYS A 85 -4.47 2.54 -10.14
CA CYS A 85 -3.02 2.64 -10.34
C CYS A 85 -2.35 1.27 -10.63
N GLY A 86 -3.11 0.17 -10.66
CA GLY A 86 -2.60 -1.16 -10.97
C GLY A 86 -1.97 -1.90 -9.78
N ALA A 87 -2.49 -1.68 -8.56
CA ALA A 87 -2.13 -2.49 -7.41
C ALA A 87 -2.60 -3.95 -7.58
N ASP A 88 -1.69 -4.89 -7.39
CA ASP A 88 -1.92 -6.33 -7.55
C ASP A 88 -2.31 -7.00 -6.22
N VAL A 89 -1.88 -6.41 -5.09
CA VAL A 89 -2.14 -6.88 -3.72
C VAL A 89 -2.55 -5.69 -2.87
N VAL A 90 -3.67 -5.79 -2.15
CA VAL A 90 -4.11 -4.78 -1.17
C VAL A 90 -4.19 -5.41 0.21
N ARG A 91 -3.37 -4.89 1.13
CA ARG A 91 -3.29 -5.32 2.53
C ARG A 91 -4.09 -4.37 3.40
N ILE A 92 -5.18 -4.86 3.95
CA ILE A 92 -6.02 -4.12 4.92
C ILE A 92 -5.60 -4.55 6.31
N ALA A 93 -5.34 -3.59 7.19
CA ALA A 93 -4.84 -3.86 8.53
C ALA A 93 -5.71 -3.27 9.63
N ALA A 94 -5.80 -3.98 10.75
CA ALA A 94 -6.44 -3.52 11.97
C ALA A 94 -5.65 -4.01 13.19
N HIS A 95 -5.90 -3.39 14.35
CA HIS A 95 -5.44 -3.96 15.61
C HIS A 95 -5.98 -5.41 15.76
N CYS A 96 -5.24 -6.30 16.42
CA CYS A 96 -5.57 -7.72 16.50
C CYS A 96 -6.96 -8.01 17.10
N THR A 97 -7.50 -7.10 17.91
CA THR A 97 -8.85 -7.19 18.50
C THR A 97 -9.96 -6.61 17.62
N GLU A 98 -9.62 -5.87 16.56
CA GLU A 98 -10.55 -5.03 15.79
C GLU A 98 -10.77 -5.54 14.35
N ALA A 99 -10.62 -6.85 14.12
CA ALA A 99 -10.64 -7.41 12.76
C ALA A 99 -11.97 -7.16 11.99
N ASN A 100 -13.07 -6.94 12.72
CA ASN A 100 -14.39 -6.64 12.17
C ASN A 100 -14.40 -5.36 11.31
N VAL A 101 -13.57 -4.35 11.61
CA VAL A 101 -13.53 -3.08 10.85
C VAL A 101 -13.01 -3.25 9.41
N MET A 102 -12.32 -4.35 9.14
CA MET A 102 -11.75 -4.64 7.82
C MET A 102 -12.78 -5.18 6.82
N ARG A 103 -13.92 -5.72 7.28
CA ARG A 103 -14.90 -6.45 6.45
C ARG A 103 -15.31 -5.67 5.19
N ARG A 104 -15.72 -4.41 5.36
CA ARG A 104 -16.16 -3.55 4.23
C ARG A 104 -15.02 -3.32 3.23
N HIS A 105 -13.82 -3.08 3.72
CA HIS A 105 -12.66 -2.73 2.91
C HIS A 105 -12.16 -3.93 2.11
N LEU A 106 -12.08 -5.11 2.73
CA LEU A 106 -11.77 -6.37 2.04
C LEU A 106 -12.81 -6.72 0.97
N GLY A 107 -14.09 -6.41 1.20
CA GLY A 107 -15.15 -6.54 0.20
C GLY A 107 -14.87 -5.68 -1.05
N ILE A 108 -14.50 -4.40 -0.85
CA ILE A 108 -14.15 -3.50 -1.95
C ILE A 108 -12.93 -4.03 -2.73
N VAL A 109 -11.89 -4.52 -2.05
CA VAL A 109 -10.72 -5.10 -2.74
C VAL A 109 -11.13 -6.27 -3.63
N ARG A 110 -11.94 -7.18 -3.09
CA ARG A 110 -12.43 -8.36 -3.83
C ARG A 110 -13.27 -7.96 -5.05
N GLU A 111 -14.10 -6.92 -4.94
CA GLU A 111 -14.90 -6.41 -6.07
C GLU A 111 -14.03 -5.82 -7.18
N LEU A 112 -12.91 -5.19 -6.83
CA LEU A 112 -12.02 -4.54 -7.79
C LEU A 112 -11.05 -5.51 -8.48
N GLY A 113 -10.77 -6.67 -7.87
CA GLY A 113 -9.94 -7.73 -8.45
C GLY A 113 -8.53 -7.95 -7.86
N PRO A 114 -7.85 -6.98 -7.19
CA PRO A 114 -6.58 -7.25 -6.53
C PRO A 114 -6.69 -8.35 -5.47
N GLU A 115 -5.56 -8.99 -5.15
CA GLU A 115 -5.51 -9.95 -4.05
C GLU A 115 -5.73 -9.24 -2.71
N ALA A 116 -6.76 -9.65 -1.98
CA ALA A 116 -7.06 -9.11 -0.66
C ALA A 116 -6.30 -9.86 0.44
N GLN A 117 -5.55 -9.13 1.25
CA GLN A 117 -4.84 -9.66 2.42
C GLN A 117 -5.27 -8.91 3.69
N ALA A 118 -5.53 -9.65 4.77
CA ALA A 118 -5.84 -9.09 6.07
C ALA A 118 -4.60 -9.14 6.98
N VAL A 119 -4.33 -8.06 7.70
CA VAL A 119 -3.17 -7.95 8.61
C VAL A 119 -3.65 -7.63 10.02
N LEU A 120 -3.36 -8.52 10.97
CA LEU A 120 -3.62 -8.29 12.39
C LEU A 120 -2.37 -7.67 13.03
N LEU A 121 -2.43 -6.36 13.24
CA LEU A 121 -1.37 -5.60 13.91
C LEU A 121 -1.33 -5.95 15.39
N MET A 122 -0.14 -5.82 16.01
CA MET A 122 0.04 -6.05 17.45
C MET A 122 -0.40 -7.44 17.91
N SER A 123 -0.17 -8.48 17.10
CA SER A 123 -0.59 -9.86 17.37
C SER A 123 -0.03 -10.51 18.65
N HIS A 124 0.90 -9.85 19.34
CA HIS A 124 1.41 -10.29 20.64
C HIS A 124 0.55 -9.82 21.83
N MET A 125 -0.45 -8.96 21.60
CA MET A 125 -1.31 -8.38 22.65
C MET A 125 -2.56 -9.22 22.96
N THR A 126 -2.65 -10.42 22.38
CA THR A 126 -3.74 -11.38 22.59
C THR A 126 -3.31 -12.52 23.50
#